data_AF-A0A9P6KSY9-F1
#
_entry.id   AF-A0A9P6KSY9-F1
#
_cell.length_a   1.000
_cell.length_b   1.000
_cell.length_c   1.000
_cell.angle_alpha   90.00
_cell.angle_beta   90.00
_cell.angle_gamma   90.00
#
_symmetry.space_group_name_H-M   'P 1'
#
loop_
_entity.id
_entity.type
_entity.pdbx_description
1 polymer ?
#
loop_
_entity_poly.entity_id
_entity_poly.type
_entity_poly.pdbx_seq_one_letter_code
_entity_poly.pdbx_strand_id
1 'polypeptide(L)'
;MRLSSLRTLLTAGLASPTVSAQADCWSGPKITCRNAFADRTAAHNAITAACDAMPSCAPGTTSELIRDAGKVPGYTATLRLGTACAGVNPWSKDACVALFEGTLYPQCKTNESLLYPDFPPKPWPPVAPVNFSLASKLSMCDDSWLSFNLGG
;
A
#
# COMPACT_ATOMS: atom_id res chain seq x y z
N MET A 1 -11.93 -40.10 45.62
CA MET A 1 -12.51 -39.22 44.57
C MET A 1 -11.51 -38.11 44.28
N ARG A 2 -10.80 -38.16 43.15
CA ARG A 2 -9.86 -37.10 42.72
C ARG A 2 -10.56 -36.30 41.61
N LEU A 3 -10.82 -35.01 41.85
CA LEU A 3 -11.28 -34.09 40.82
C LEU A 3 -10.09 -33.67 39.95
N SER A 4 -10.12 -34.07 38.68
CA SER A 4 -9.18 -33.57 37.67
C SER A 4 -9.78 -32.33 37.01
N SER A 5 -9.23 -31.15 37.33
CA SER A 5 -9.57 -29.90 36.65
C SER A 5 -8.91 -29.84 35.27
N LEU A 6 -9.72 -29.89 34.21
CA LEU A 6 -9.29 -29.52 32.86
C LEU A 6 -9.17 -27.99 32.77
N ARG A 7 -7.97 -27.50 32.45
CA ARG A 7 -7.75 -26.12 32.00
C ARG A 7 -7.90 -26.07 30.48
N THR A 8 -8.99 -25.48 30.02
CA THR A 8 -9.22 -25.14 28.61
C THR A 8 -8.41 -23.89 28.27
N LEU A 9 -7.36 -24.03 27.45
CA LEU A 9 -6.65 -22.89 26.85
C LEU A 9 -7.44 -22.41 25.63
N LEU A 10 -8.11 -21.26 25.75
CA LEU A 10 -8.64 -20.53 24.60
C LEU A 10 -7.45 -19.88 23.86
N THR A 11 -7.10 -20.40 22.70
CA THR A 11 -6.27 -19.70 21.73
C THR A 11 -7.11 -18.62 21.05
N ALA A 12 -6.96 -17.38 21.49
CA ALA A 12 -7.46 -16.21 20.77
C ALA A 12 -6.63 -16.02 19.51
N GLY A 13 -7.18 -16.40 18.36
CA GLY A 13 -6.60 -16.07 17.06
C GLY A 13 -6.71 -14.57 16.81
N LEU A 14 -5.57 -13.90 16.64
CA LEU A 14 -5.50 -12.53 16.15
C LEU A 14 -5.99 -12.51 14.69
N ALA A 15 -7.27 -12.22 14.49
CA ALA A 15 -7.78 -11.88 13.17
C ALA A 15 -7.34 -10.44 12.87
N SER A 16 -6.38 -10.28 11.97
CA SER A 16 -6.05 -8.97 11.41
C SER A 16 -7.29 -8.43 10.67
N PRO A 17 -7.79 -7.22 10.98
CA PRO A 17 -8.89 -6.65 10.22
C PRO A 17 -8.43 -6.43 8.79
N THR A 18 -9.05 -7.14 7.85
CA THR A 18 -8.97 -6.84 6.43
C THR A 18 -9.69 -5.51 6.21
N VAL A 19 -8.93 -4.43 6.18
CA VAL A 19 -9.46 -3.13 5.74
C VAL A 19 -9.74 -3.24 4.25
N SER A 20 -11.01 -3.41 3.91
CA SER A 20 -11.44 -3.43 2.52
C SER A 20 -11.70 -2.00 2.08
N ALA A 21 -10.80 -1.44 1.26
CA ALA A 21 -11.21 -0.37 0.37
C ALA A 21 -12.35 -0.91 -0.53
N GLN A 22 -13.36 -0.10 -0.85
CA GLN A 22 -14.36 -0.45 -1.86
C GLN A 22 -13.62 -0.85 -3.15
N ALA A 23 -13.71 -2.13 -3.52
CA ALA A 23 -12.90 -2.76 -4.56
C ALA A 23 -13.03 -2.04 -5.93
N ASP A 24 -14.14 -1.35 -6.14
CA ASP A 24 -14.46 -0.69 -7.41
C ASP A 24 -13.74 0.64 -7.61
N CYS A 25 -13.29 1.31 -6.53
CA CYS A 25 -12.65 2.62 -6.65
C CYS A 25 -11.29 2.58 -7.34
N TRP A 26 -10.67 1.40 -7.41
CA TRP A 26 -9.31 1.21 -7.92
C TRP A 26 -9.24 0.19 -9.07
N SER A 27 -10.36 -0.28 -9.60
CA SER A 27 -10.40 -1.25 -10.72
C SER A 27 -10.06 -0.65 -12.09
N GLY A 28 -9.95 0.69 -12.19
CA GLY A 28 -9.69 1.39 -13.44
C GLY A 28 -8.24 1.30 -13.96
N PRO A 29 -8.03 1.48 -15.28
CA PRO A 29 -6.72 1.34 -15.94
C PRO A 29 -5.76 2.51 -15.72
N LYS A 30 -6.14 3.54 -14.93
CA LYS A 30 -5.37 4.79 -14.78
C LYS A 30 -4.17 4.65 -13.84
N ILE A 31 -3.32 3.66 -14.07
CA ILE A 31 -2.00 3.56 -13.43
C ILE A 31 -0.91 4.07 -14.36
N THR A 32 0.07 4.78 -13.80
CA THR A 32 1.31 5.15 -14.47
C THR A 32 2.46 4.46 -13.76
N CYS A 33 3.13 3.54 -14.44
CA CYS A 33 4.34 2.87 -13.96
C CYS A 33 5.59 3.55 -14.54
N ARG A 34 6.63 3.78 -13.73
CA ARG A 34 7.83 4.52 -14.15
C ARG A 34 9.04 3.66 -14.52
N ASN A 35 8.91 2.33 -14.55
CA ASN A 35 10.02 1.39 -14.78
C ASN A 35 11.25 1.66 -13.89
N ALA A 36 10.99 2.17 -12.68
CA ALA A 36 11.97 2.44 -11.65
C ALA A 36 11.43 1.87 -10.34
N PHE A 37 12.33 1.52 -9.44
CA PHE A 37 11.96 0.82 -8.22
C PHE A 37 12.68 1.39 -7.00
N ALA A 38 12.04 1.27 -5.85
CA ALA A 38 12.64 1.54 -4.55
C ALA A 38 12.76 0.25 -3.76
N ASP A 39 13.68 0.24 -2.81
CA ASP A 39 13.66 -0.74 -1.74
C ASP A 39 12.28 -0.74 -1.04
N ARG A 40 11.78 -1.93 -0.68
CA ARG A 40 10.46 -2.09 -0.08
C ARG A 40 10.36 -1.38 1.26
N THR A 41 11.41 -1.41 2.08
CA THR A 41 11.44 -0.71 3.37
C THR A 41 11.42 0.79 3.17
N ALA A 42 12.18 1.33 2.19
CA ALA A 42 12.12 2.75 1.86
C ALA A 42 10.70 3.17 1.42
N ALA A 43 10.04 2.37 0.56
CA ALA A 43 8.68 2.64 0.12
C ALA A 43 7.68 2.58 1.29
N HIS A 44 7.72 1.53 2.09
CA HIS A 44 6.86 1.37 3.27
C HIS A 44 7.01 2.55 4.24
N ASN A 45 8.24 3.00 4.50
CA ASN A 45 8.49 4.14 5.39
C ASN A 45 7.91 5.45 4.83
N ALA A 46 8.08 5.72 3.53
CA ALA A 46 7.52 6.91 2.89
C ALA A 46 5.99 6.89 2.91
N ILE A 47 5.38 5.75 2.58
CA ILE A 47 3.93 5.54 2.60
C ILE A 47 3.38 5.73 4.01
N THR A 48 4.03 5.11 5.00
CA THR A 48 3.68 5.22 6.42
C THR A 48 3.69 6.68 6.85
N ALA A 49 4.73 7.44 6.48
CA ALA A 49 4.82 8.87 6.78
C ALA A 49 3.73 9.70 6.09
N ALA A 50 3.33 9.34 4.87
CA ALA A 50 2.22 10.00 4.16
C ALA A 50 0.88 9.73 4.85
N CYS A 51 0.66 8.49 5.30
CA CYS A 51 -0.54 8.09 6.04
C CYS A 51 -0.58 8.67 7.46
N ASP A 52 0.57 8.87 8.11
CA ASP A 52 0.66 9.54 9.42
C ASP A 52 0.23 11.01 9.36
N ALA A 53 0.53 11.69 8.25
CA ALA A 53 0.08 13.07 8.02
C ALA A 53 -1.45 13.17 7.80
N MET A 54 -2.13 12.05 7.57
CA MET A 54 -3.57 11.98 7.33
C MET A 54 -4.30 11.17 8.43
N PRO A 55 -4.50 11.76 9.63
CA PRO A 55 -5.04 11.04 10.78
C PRO A 55 -6.50 10.63 10.64
N SER A 56 -7.27 11.33 9.80
CA SER A 56 -8.70 11.06 9.62
C SER A 56 -9.18 11.39 8.21
N CYS A 57 -10.04 10.53 7.68
CA CYS A 57 -10.91 10.84 6.54
C CYS A 57 -12.28 10.20 6.80
N ALA A 58 -13.35 10.93 6.52
CA ALA A 58 -14.71 10.39 6.60
C ALA A 58 -15.47 10.70 5.30
N PRO A 59 -16.05 9.70 4.62
CA PRO A 59 -16.79 9.92 3.38
C PRO A 59 -17.91 10.97 3.55
N GLY A 60 -18.04 11.87 2.57
CA GLY A 60 -19.05 12.91 2.55
C GLY A 60 -18.78 14.12 3.46
N THR A 61 -17.66 14.15 4.19
CA THR A 61 -17.31 15.27 5.09
C THR A 61 -16.33 16.27 4.48
N THR A 62 -15.56 15.85 3.50
CA THR A 62 -14.55 16.68 2.81
C THR A 62 -15.12 17.25 1.52
N SER A 63 -15.22 18.58 1.42
CA SER A 63 -15.47 19.27 0.13
C SER A 63 -14.19 19.58 -0.64
N GLU A 64 -13.02 19.42 0.00
CA GLU A 64 -11.72 19.80 -0.52
C GLU A 64 -10.78 18.58 -0.58
N LEU A 65 -9.97 18.51 -1.64
CA LEU A 65 -8.96 17.48 -1.80
C LEU A 65 -7.89 17.62 -0.72
N ILE A 66 -7.86 16.70 0.24
CA ILE A 66 -6.76 16.65 1.22
C ILE A 66 -5.54 16.10 0.51
N ARG A 67 -4.37 16.75 0.66
CA ARG A 67 -3.11 16.33 0.07
C ARG A 67 -2.02 16.27 1.12
N ASP A 68 -1.50 15.07 1.34
CA ASP A 68 -0.38 14.83 2.22
C ASP A 68 0.74 14.06 1.53
N ALA A 69 1.95 14.22 2.03
CA ALA A 69 3.12 13.55 1.50
C ALA A 69 4.07 13.10 2.61
N GLY A 70 4.57 11.88 2.47
CA GLY A 70 5.64 11.31 3.28
C GLY A 70 6.92 11.24 2.47
N LYS A 71 8.02 11.72 3.05
CA LYS A 71 9.32 11.75 2.39
C LYS A 71 10.33 10.91 3.15
N VAL A 72 11.16 10.21 2.39
CA VAL A 72 12.38 9.53 2.86
C VAL A 72 13.50 9.86 1.88
N PRO A 73 14.78 9.67 2.22
CA PRO A 73 15.87 9.97 1.29
C PRO A 73 15.66 9.37 -0.10
N GLY A 74 15.56 10.22 -1.13
CA GLY A 74 15.38 9.82 -2.53
C GLY A 74 13.94 9.53 -2.97
N TYR A 75 12.97 9.39 -2.07
CA TYR A 75 11.60 8.98 -2.41
C TYR A 75 10.52 9.79 -1.68
N THR A 76 9.39 9.98 -2.37
CA THR A 76 8.20 10.63 -1.83
C THR A 76 6.97 9.78 -2.14
N ALA A 77 6.19 9.49 -1.10
CA ALA A 77 4.82 9.03 -1.21
C ALA A 77 3.88 10.24 -1.08
N THR A 78 2.90 10.36 -1.97
CA THR A 78 1.86 11.39 -1.91
C THR A 78 0.50 10.71 -1.92
N LEU A 79 -0.35 11.17 -1.02
CA LEU A 79 -1.73 10.78 -0.86
C LEU A 79 -2.60 12.01 -1.12
N ARG A 80 -3.52 11.90 -2.06
CA ARG A 80 -4.62 12.85 -2.22
C ARG A 80 -5.92 12.10 -2.02
N LEU A 81 -6.78 12.59 -1.15
CA LEU A 81 -8.10 12.01 -0.93
C LEU A 81 -9.21 12.92 -1.40
N GLY A 82 -10.16 12.32 -2.10
CA GLY A 82 -11.43 12.93 -2.44
C GLY A 82 -12.48 12.76 -1.34
N THR A 83 -13.72 13.04 -1.74
CA THR A 83 -14.90 13.02 -0.87
C THR A 83 -15.30 11.62 -0.39
N ALA A 84 -14.82 10.55 -1.03
CA ALA A 84 -15.10 9.17 -0.66
C ALA A 84 -13.93 8.50 0.08
N CYS A 85 -12.89 9.26 0.45
CA CYS A 85 -11.72 8.75 1.16
C CYS A 85 -11.08 7.55 0.47
N ALA A 86 -10.98 7.58 -0.87
CA ALA A 86 -10.45 6.47 -1.66
C ALA A 86 -11.23 5.13 -1.49
N GLY A 87 -12.48 5.20 -1.00
CA GLY A 87 -13.30 4.03 -0.68
C GLY A 87 -12.93 3.34 0.64
N VAL A 88 -12.11 3.96 1.49
CA VAL A 88 -11.70 3.42 2.78
C VAL A 88 -12.68 3.88 3.86
N ASN A 89 -13.36 2.92 4.50
CA ASN A 89 -14.25 3.18 5.63
C ASN A 89 -14.34 1.94 6.55
N PRO A 90 -13.93 2.01 7.83
CA PRO A 90 -13.39 3.19 8.53
C PRO A 90 -11.96 3.55 8.11
N TRP A 91 -11.61 4.83 8.20
CA TRP A 91 -10.23 5.31 7.98
C TRP A 91 -9.32 4.96 9.15
N SER A 92 -8.13 4.45 8.84
CA SER A 92 -7.04 4.25 9.79
C SER A 92 -5.70 4.36 9.07
N LYS A 93 -4.61 4.53 9.84
CA LYS A 93 -3.25 4.49 9.28
C LYS A 93 -2.99 3.17 8.55
N ASP A 94 -3.31 2.04 9.17
CA ASP A 94 -3.08 0.72 8.60
C ASP A 94 -3.91 0.50 7.32
N ALA A 95 -5.14 1.01 7.31
CA ALA A 95 -6.00 1.02 6.14
C ALA A 95 -5.39 1.80 4.97
N CYS A 96 -4.84 2.98 5.26
CA CYS A 96 -4.18 3.84 4.28
C CYS A 96 -2.92 3.16 3.69
N VAL A 97 -2.08 2.55 4.55
CA VAL A 97 -0.89 1.83 4.10
C VAL A 97 -1.28 0.64 3.23
N ALA A 98 -2.24 -0.18 3.69
CA ALA A 98 -2.74 -1.33 2.95
C ALA A 98 -3.35 -0.94 1.60
N LEU A 99 -4.08 0.18 1.55
CA LEU A 99 -4.58 0.75 0.30
C LEU A 99 -3.41 1.08 -0.64
N PHE A 100 -2.39 1.79 -0.16
CA PHE A 100 -1.25 2.22 -0.98
C PHE A 100 -0.49 1.04 -1.57
N GLU A 101 -0.16 0.07 -0.73
CA GLU A 101 0.57 -1.13 -1.13
C GLU A 101 -0.29 -2.02 -2.03
N GLY A 102 -1.52 -2.32 -1.64
CA GLY A 102 -2.45 -3.15 -2.43
C GLY A 102 -2.82 -2.52 -3.78
N THR A 103 -2.75 -1.19 -3.90
CA THR A 103 -3.11 -0.47 -5.13
C THR A 103 -1.92 -0.29 -6.07
N LEU A 104 -0.72 0.03 -5.57
CA LEU A 104 0.42 0.33 -6.43
C LEU A 104 1.33 -0.88 -6.67
N TYR A 105 1.54 -1.73 -5.66
CA TYR A 105 2.47 -2.85 -5.74
C TYR A 105 2.08 -3.89 -6.81
N PRO A 106 0.85 -4.42 -6.86
CA PRO A 106 0.53 -5.51 -7.80
C PRO A 106 0.29 -5.06 -9.24
N GLN A 107 0.20 -3.75 -9.49
CA GLN A 107 -0.24 -3.23 -10.78
C GLN A 107 0.91 -2.90 -11.74
N CYS A 108 2.11 -2.71 -11.21
CA CYS A 108 3.31 -2.49 -12.02
C CYS A 108 4.19 -3.74 -11.96
N LYS A 109 4.81 -4.09 -13.10
CA LYS A 109 5.86 -5.11 -13.15
C LYS A 109 6.88 -4.83 -12.05
N THR A 110 7.25 -5.83 -11.26
CA THR A 110 8.37 -5.75 -10.32
C THR A 110 9.68 -6.10 -11.04
N ASN A 111 10.82 -5.92 -10.38
CA ASN A 111 12.10 -6.42 -10.86
C ASN A 111 12.10 -7.94 -11.12
N GLU A 112 11.25 -8.71 -10.43
CA GLU A 112 11.04 -10.15 -10.69
C GLU A 112 10.29 -10.42 -12.00
N SER A 113 9.50 -9.45 -12.48
CA SER A 113 8.80 -9.52 -13.76
C SER A 113 9.67 -9.08 -14.95
N LEU A 114 10.90 -8.62 -14.70
CA LEU A 114 11.88 -8.38 -15.75
C LEU A 114 12.43 -9.73 -16.20
N LEU A 115 12.33 -10.02 -17.49
CA LEU A 115 12.87 -11.23 -18.10
C LEU A 115 14.35 -11.35 -17.72
N TYR A 116 14.71 -12.35 -16.91
CA TYR A 116 16.09 -12.80 -16.85
C TYR A 116 16.46 -13.24 -18.28
N PRO A 117 17.58 -12.78 -18.87
CA PRO A 117 18.06 -13.40 -20.09
C PRO A 117 18.30 -14.88 -19.81
N ASP A 118 17.77 -15.77 -20.65
CA ASP A 118 17.80 -17.25 -20.47
C ASP A 118 19.22 -17.85 -20.38
N PHE A 119 20.27 -17.03 -20.51
CA PHE A 119 21.67 -17.45 -20.53
C PHE A 119 22.55 -16.41 -19.82
N PRO A 120 23.52 -16.82 -18.97
CA PRO A 120 23.99 -18.19 -18.67
C PRO A 120 23.27 -18.88 -17.48
N PRO A 121 23.43 -20.20 -17.29
CA PRO A 121 22.74 -20.96 -16.23
C PRO A 121 23.25 -20.65 -14.81
N LYS A 122 22.32 -20.82 -13.85
CA LYS A 122 22.45 -20.70 -12.37
C LYS A 122 23.78 -21.23 -11.79
N PRO A 123 24.25 -20.66 -10.65
CA PRO A 123 23.46 -19.94 -9.65
C PRO A 123 23.34 -18.45 -9.96
N TRP A 124 22.09 -17.98 -10.05
CA TRP A 124 21.83 -16.54 -10.08
C TRP A 124 22.32 -15.94 -8.75
N PRO A 125 22.83 -14.69 -8.74
CA PRO A 125 22.96 -13.95 -7.49
C PRO A 125 21.59 -13.94 -6.78
N PRO A 126 21.54 -13.81 -5.44
CA PRO A 126 20.28 -13.71 -4.72
C PRO A 126 19.40 -12.70 -5.45
N VAL A 127 18.18 -13.13 -5.82
CA VAL A 127 17.19 -12.26 -6.47
C VAL A 127 17.12 -11.02 -5.59
N ALA A 128 17.49 -9.86 -6.14
CA ALA A 128 17.46 -8.62 -5.39
C ALA A 128 16.07 -8.51 -4.73
N PRO A 129 15.98 -8.02 -3.48
CA PRO A 129 14.72 -7.98 -2.75
C PRO A 129 13.63 -7.36 -3.63
N VAL A 130 12.41 -7.88 -3.51
CA VAL A 130 11.31 -7.46 -4.38
C VAL A 130 11.08 -5.97 -4.19
N ASN A 131 11.41 -5.19 -5.22
CA ASN A 131 11.39 -3.74 -5.12
C ASN A 131 9.96 -3.23 -5.28
N PHE A 132 9.65 -2.11 -4.63
CA PHE A 132 8.37 -1.42 -4.78
C PHE A 132 8.43 -0.52 -6.03
N SER A 133 7.48 -0.69 -6.94
CA SER A 133 7.45 0.05 -8.20
C SER A 133 7.10 1.52 -7.97
N LEU A 134 7.85 2.43 -8.59
CA LEU A 134 7.47 3.83 -8.66
C LEU A 134 6.27 3.96 -9.59
N ALA A 135 5.15 4.39 -9.01
CA ALA A 135 3.86 4.38 -9.66
C ALA A 135 2.94 5.47 -9.12
N SER A 136 1.93 5.80 -9.91
CA SER A 136 0.81 6.61 -9.44
C SER A 136 -0.50 6.08 -10.01
N LYS A 137 -1.58 6.18 -9.23
CA LYS A 137 -2.90 5.74 -9.65
C LYS A 137 -3.97 6.72 -9.19
N LEU A 138 -4.93 6.98 -10.05
CA LEU A 138 -6.12 7.78 -9.76
C LEU A 138 -7.31 6.86 -9.48
N SER A 139 -8.07 7.18 -8.43
CA SER A 139 -9.33 6.53 -8.09
C SER A 139 -10.41 6.93 -9.09
N MET A 140 -11.36 6.03 -9.32
CA MET A 140 -12.57 6.32 -10.11
C MET A 140 -13.72 6.87 -9.28
N CYS A 141 -13.65 6.79 -7.95
CA CYS A 141 -14.76 7.17 -7.08
C CYS A 141 -14.81 8.66 -6.78
N ASP A 142 -13.66 9.30 -6.58
CA ASP A 142 -13.62 10.63 -5.95
C ASP A 142 -12.36 11.44 -6.28
N ASP A 143 -11.67 11.16 -7.39
CA ASP A 143 -10.39 11.80 -7.75
C ASP A 143 -9.26 11.61 -6.71
N SER A 144 -9.41 10.69 -5.74
CA SER A 144 -8.31 10.29 -4.87
C SER A 144 -7.12 9.82 -5.70
N TRP A 145 -5.91 10.15 -5.29
CA TRP A 145 -4.70 9.85 -6.04
C TRP A 145 -3.58 9.38 -5.13
N LEU A 146 -3.00 8.24 -5.46
CA LEU A 146 -1.86 7.66 -4.78
C LEU A 146 -0.64 7.80 -5.68
N SER A 147 0.50 8.15 -5.11
CA SER A 147 1.73 8.22 -5.87
C SER A 147 2.96 7.96 -5.04
N PHE A 148 3.83 7.08 -5.53
CA PHE A 148 5.16 6.87 -5.01
C PHE A 148 6.20 7.15 -6.10
N ASN A 149 7.03 8.17 -5.90
CA ASN A 149 7.97 8.68 -6.90
C ASN A 149 9.31 9.05 -6.28
N LEU A 150 10.28 9.37 -7.15
CA LEU A 150 11.50 10.08 -6.74
C LEU A 150 11.16 11.48 -6.22
N GLY A 151 11.95 11.96 -5.26
CA GLY A 151 11.90 13.37 -4.83
C GLY A 151 11.73 13.57 -3.33
N GLY A 152 12.55 12.91 -2.52
CA GLY A 152 12.65 13.10 -1.08
C GLY A 152 13.86 13.94 -0.70
#